data_AF-F1RHA9-F1
#
_entry.id   AF-F1RHA9-F1
#
_cell.length_a   1.000
_cell.length_b   1.000
_cell.length_c   1.000
_cell.angle_alpha   90.00
_cell.angle_beta   90.00
_cell.angle_gamma   90.00
#
_symmetry.space_group_name_H-M   'P 1'
#
loop_
_entity.id
_entity.type
_entity.pdbx_description
1 polymer ?
#
loop_
_entity_poly.entity_id
_entity_poly.type
_entity_poly.pdbx_seq_one_letter_code
_entity_poly.pdbx_strand_id
1 'polypeptide(L)'
;MGGQSPMFFTGVLLAVLISPALAGPWAIICAGKSSNEIRTCDSHGCGQYTAQRNQRLHQGVDVLCSDGSTVYAPFTGMIVGQEKPFKNRNAINNGVRISGRGPTYRGPSAFTHPACGKSPHSRRHNWNEYTEQLAECWRSRIAGLLGFCIKMFYIKPVKYKGSIKKGEKLGTLLPLQKVYPGIQSHVHIENCDLTDPTVYL
;
A
#
# COMPACT_ATOMS: atom_id res chain seq x y z
N MET A 1 27.53 1.32 -65.36
CA MET A 1 27.72 0.92 -63.95
C MET A 1 27.41 2.14 -63.09
N GLY A 2 26.16 2.32 -62.67
CA GLY A 2 25.74 3.40 -61.78
C GLY A 2 25.47 2.83 -60.39
N GLY A 3 26.38 3.11 -59.45
CA GLY A 3 26.28 2.63 -58.07
C GLY A 3 25.27 3.44 -57.25
N GLN A 4 24.29 2.74 -56.69
CA GLN A 4 23.36 3.29 -55.71
C GLN A 4 24.08 3.47 -54.37
N SER A 5 24.01 4.67 -53.79
CA SER A 5 24.49 4.93 -52.43
C SER A 5 23.41 4.51 -51.42
N PRO A 6 23.74 3.80 -50.32
CA PRO A 6 22.74 3.44 -49.33
C PRO A 6 22.38 4.65 -48.47
N MET A 7 21.08 4.97 -48.40
CA MET A 7 20.54 5.87 -47.40
C MET A 7 20.66 5.21 -46.01
N PHE A 8 21.61 5.68 -45.21
CA PHE A 8 21.66 5.35 -43.79
C PHE A 8 20.53 6.09 -43.07
N PHE A 9 19.39 5.43 -42.90
CA PHE A 9 18.39 5.84 -41.91
C PHE A 9 19.01 5.66 -40.53
N THR A 10 19.56 6.75 -39.97
CA THR A 10 19.90 6.83 -38.56
C THR A 10 18.60 6.88 -37.78
N GLY A 11 18.08 5.70 -37.45
CA GLY A 11 16.99 5.54 -36.50
C GLY A 11 17.43 6.10 -35.16
N VAL A 12 16.95 7.30 -34.81
CA VAL A 12 17.04 7.82 -33.46
C VAL A 12 16.15 6.94 -32.58
N LEU A 13 16.74 5.91 -31.98
CA LEU A 13 16.16 5.20 -30.85
C LEU A 13 16.05 6.22 -29.72
N LEU A 14 14.88 6.86 -29.60
CA LEU A 14 14.45 7.53 -28.39
C LEU A 14 14.31 6.44 -27.31
N ALA A 15 15.44 6.10 -26.68
CA ALA A 15 15.43 5.44 -25.40
C ALA A 15 14.73 6.42 -24.45
N VAL A 16 13.43 6.20 -24.24
CA VAL A 16 12.70 6.83 -23.15
C VAL A 16 13.40 6.32 -21.89
N LEU A 17 14.33 7.12 -21.38
CA LEU A 17 14.87 6.98 -20.04
C LEU A 17 13.67 7.19 -19.11
N ILE A 18 12.96 6.11 -18.80
CA ILE A 18 12.05 6.08 -17.66
C ILE A 18 12.97 6.27 -16.46
N SER A 19 13.15 7.53 -16.07
CA SER A 19 13.88 7.89 -14.88
C SER A 19 13.24 7.10 -13.73
N PRO A 20 13.94 6.17 -13.04
CA PRO A 20 13.41 5.49 -11.87
C PRO A 20 13.29 6.44 -10.66
N ALA A 21 13.51 7.74 -10.88
CA ALA A 21 13.44 8.75 -9.86
C ALA A 21 12.01 8.88 -9.31
N LEU A 22 11.91 8.83 -7.97
CA LEU A 22 10.86 9.37 -7.11
C LEU A 22 9.81 8.43 -6.52
N ALA A 23 10.18 7.18 -6.21
CA ALA A 23 9.61 6.57 -5.01
C ALA A 23 10.52 6.94 -3.82
N GLY A 24 10.41 8.17 -3.32
CA GLY A 24 11.05 8.55 -2.05
C GLY A 24 10.51 7.70 -0.88
N PRO A 25 11.19 7.69 0.28
CA PRO A 25 10.77 6.89 1.43
C PRO A 25 9.32 7.20 1.81
N TRP A 26 8.63 6.26 2.44
CA TRP A 26 7.28 6.47 2.94
C TRP A 26 7.22 7.68 3.90
N ALA A 27 6.04 8.28 4.00
CA ALA A 27 5.82 9.31 5.01
C ALA A 27 6.00 8.74 6.41
N ILE A 28 6.26 9.62 7.38
CA ILE A 28 6.20 9.26 8.79
C ILE A 28 4.79 8.78 9.12
N ILE A 29 4.69 7.55 9.61
CA ILE A 29 3.41 6.84 9.76
C ILE A 29 2.73 7.24 11.06
N CYS A 30 3.48 7.46 12.13
CA CYS A 30 2.91 7.76 13.44
C CYS A 30 3.09 9.22 13.82
N ALA A 31 2.01 9.86 14.28
CA ALA A 31 2.07 11.18 14.89
C ALA A 31 2.99 11.19 16.13
N GLY A 32 3.82 12.23 16.25
CA GLY A 32 4.78 12.38 17.33
C GLY A 32 6.11 11.65 17.13
N LYS A 33 6.32 10.99 15.99
CA LYS A 33 7.60 10.40 15.59
C LYS A 33 8.31 11.26 14.54
N SER A 34 9.64 11.18 14.49
CA SER A 34 10.48 11.83 13.48
C SER A 34 10.93 10.88 12.36
N SER A 35 10.82 9.57 12.56
CA SER A 35 11.17 8.50 11.63
C SER A 35 10.27 7.27 11.84
N ASN A 36 10.24 6.35 10.88
CA ASN A 36 9.53 5.08 11.02
C ASN A 36 10.43 4.06 11.75
N GLU A 37 10.48 4.15 13.07
CA GLU A 37 11.25 3.23 13.91
C GLU A 37 10.58 1.85 13.97
N ILE A 38 11.37 0.79 13.75
CA ILE A 38 10.88 -0.59 13.85
C ILE A 38 10.91 -1.03 15.31
N ARG A 39 9.81 -1.64 15.76
CA ARG A 39 9.71 -2.29 17.07
C ARG A 39 10.82 -3.32 17.23
N THR A 40 11.51 -3.23 18.36
CA THR A 40 12.57 -4.17 18.74
C THR A 40 11.95 -5.47 19.29
N CYS A 41 12.50 -6.06 20.35
CA CYS A 41 11.94 -7.22 21.00
C CYS A 41 11.32 -6.85 22.34
N ASP A 42 10.18 -7.46 22.66
CA ASP A 42 9.57 -7.44 23.98
C ASP A 42 9.07 -8.86 24.33
N SER A 43 8.32 -9.00 25.43
CA SER A 43 7.80 -10.30 25.88
C SER A 43 6.85 -10.98 24.88
N HIS A 44 6.34 -10.25 23.88
CA HIS A 44 5.45 -10.76 22.82
C HIS A 44 6.19 -11.04 21.51
N GLY A 45 7.53 -10.95 21.50
CA GLY A 45 8.39 -11.19 20.35
C GLY A 45 8.95 -9.92 19.74
N CYS A 46 9.52 -10.04 18.53
CA CYS A 46 10.22 -8.96 17.85
C CYS A 46 9.49 -8.43 16.62
N GLY A 47 9.66 -7.14 16.30
CA GLY A 47 8.89 -6.44 15.26
C GLY A 47 9.45 -6.46 13.84
N GLN A 48 10.65 -7.01 13.63
CA GLN A 48 11.28 -7.02 12.30
C GLN A 48 10.59 -8.00 11.32
N TYR A 49 10.73 -7.75 10.03
CA TYR A 49 10.33 -8.71 8.99
C TYR A 49 11.07 -10.03 9.19
N THR A 50 10.37 -11.15 8.99
CA THR A 50 10.82 -12.52 9.26
C THR A 50 11.20 -12.85 10.71
N ALA A 51 10.91 -11.98 11.68
CA ALA A 51 11.06 -12.30 13.09
C ALA A 51 10.33 -13.59 13.46
N GLN A 52 10.97 -14.46 14.25
CA GLN A 52 10.45 -15.78 14.55
C GLN A 52 9.19 -15.71 15.44
N ARG A 53 8.16 -16.47 15.08
CA ARG A 53 6.88 -16.63 15.79
C ARG A 53 6.55 -18.12 15.87
N ASN A 54 7.22 -18.84 16.76
CA ASN A 54 7.13 -20.31 16.85
C ASN A 54 7.38 -20.96 15.47
N GLN A 55 6.35 -21.59 14.88
CA GLN A 55 6.40 -22.26 13.57
C GLN A 55 6.17 -21.32 12.37
N ARG A 56 5.95 -20.02 12.61
CA ARG A 56 5.67 -19.04 11.56
C ARG A 56 6.67 -17.88 11.61
N LEU A 57 6.86 -17.23 10.48
CA LEU A 57 7.65 -16.02 10.36
C LEU A 57 6.72 -14.80 10.33
N HIS A 58 7.18 -13.70 10.91
CA HIS A 58 6.52 -12.41 10.81
C HIS A 58 6.52 -11.92 9.35
N GLN A 59 5.34 -11.75 8.76
CA GLN A 59 5.16 -11.42 7.33
C GLN A 59 5.20 -9.92 7.02
N GLY A 60 5.41 -9.10 8.05
CA GLY A 60 5.41 -7.66 7.95
C GLY A 60 6.41 -7.04 8.91
N VAL A 61 6.32 -5.73 9.08
CA VAL A 61 7.12 -4.95 10.02
C VAL A 61 6.21 -4.20 10.97
N ASP A 62 6.63 -4.13 12.24
CA ASP A 62 5.92 -3.40 13.28
C ASP A 62 6.56 -2.02 13.44
N VAL A 63 5.89 -0.96 12.97
CA VAL A 63 6.37 0.44 13.09
C VAL A 63 5.86 1.04 14.39
N LEU A 64 6.76 1.52 15.26
CA LEU A 64 6.43 2.04 16.57
C LEU A 64 5.40 3.19 16.50
N CYS A 65 4.32 3.02 17.26
CA CYS A 65 3.27 4.02 17.36
C CYS A 65 2.48 3.84 18.65
N SER A 66 2.28 4.92 19.42
CA SER A 66 1.56 4.85 20.69
C SER A 66 0.06 4.62 20.48
N ASP A 67 -0.58 3.90 21.42
CA ASP A 67 -2.03 3.70 21.43
C ASP A 67 -2.77 5.04 21.35
N GLY A 68 -3.77 5.14 20.48
CA GLY A 68 -4.54 6.37 20.28
C GLY A 68 -3.86 7.44 19.41
N SER A 69 -2.60 7.24 18.98
CA SER A 69 -1.94 8.18 18.08
C SER A 69 -2.62 8.23 16.71
N THR A 70 -2.55 9.40 16.07
CA THR A 70 -2.94 9.53 14.66
C THR A 70 -1.96 8.76 13.79
N VAL A 71 -2.49 8.00 12.86
CA VAL A 71 -1.72 7.26 11.85
C VAL A 71 -1.92 7.93 10.49
N TYR A 72 -0.83 8.18 9.78
CA TYR A 72 -0.79 8.80 8.46
C TYR A 72 -0.58 7.77 7.35
N ALA A 73 -1.03 8.10 6.14
CA ALA A 73 -0.83 7.27 4.98
C ALA A 73 0.63 7.33 4.49
N PRO A 74 1.32 6.19 4.31
CA PRO A 74 2.73 6.17 3.94
C PRO A 74 2.99 6.69 2.52
N PHE A 75 2.02 6.56 1.61
CA PHE A 75 2.10 7.01 0.22
C PHE A 75 0.73 7.44 -0.31
N THR A 76 0.74 8.14 -1.44
CA THR A 76 -0.48 8.53 -2.16
C THR A 76 -1.06 7.36 -2.93
N GLY A 77 -2.35 7.09 -2.76
CA GLY A 77 -3.01 5.96 -3.39
C GLY A 77 -4.52 5.89 -3.11
N MET A 78 -5.03 4.66 -3.11
CA MET A 78 -6.41 4.28 -2.90
C MET A 78 -6.49 3.34 -1.70
N ILE A 79 -7.37 3.64 -0.76
CA ILE A 79 -7.83 2.67 0.22
C ILE A 79 -8.77 1.71 -0.51
N VAL A 80 -8.35 0.45 -0.64
CA VAL A 80 -9.04 -0.58 -1.42
C VAL A 80 -10.21 -1.16 -0.61
N GLY A 81 -10.03 -1.31 0.69
CA GLY A 81 -11.02 -1.91 1.56
C GLY A 81 -10.54 -2.07 3.00
N GLN A 82 -11.46 -2.52 3.85
CA GLN A 82 -11.14 -3.00 5.19
C GLN A 82 -10.35 -4.31 5.09
N GLU A 83 -9.29 -4.42 5.88
CA GLU A 83 -8.50 -5.64 6.03
C GLU A 83 -8.35 -5.93 7.52
N LYS A 84 -8.58 -7.17 7.93
CA LYS A 84 -8.60 -7.57 9.34
C LYS A 84 -7.46 -8.55 9.65
N PRO A 85 -6.63 -8.28 10.67
CA PRO A 85 -5.52 -9.17 11.03
C PRO A 85 -5.98 -10.52 11.62
N PHE A 86 -7.18 -10.57 12.22
CA PHE A 86 -7.67 -11.76 12.92
C PHE A 86 -9.03 -12.21 12.41
N LYS A 87 -9.26 -13.53 12.40
CA LYS A 87 -10.59 -14.12 12.14
C LYS A 87 -11.58 -13.78 13.26
N ASN A 88 -11.10 -13.84 14.50
CA ASN A 88 -11.90 -13.56 15.70
C ASN A 88 -11.89 -12.07 16.03
N ARG A 89 -13.01 -11.54 16.53
CA ARG A 89 -13.11 -10.13 16.92
C ARG A 89 -12.33 -9.88 18.22
N ASN A 90 -11.53 -8.81 18.24
CA ASN A 90 -10.89 -8.27 19.44
C ASN A 90 -10.78 -6.73 19.30
N ALA A 91 -10.25 -6.06 20.33
CA ALA A 91 -10.20 -4.59 20.39
C ALA A 91 -9.30 -3.93 19.32
N ILE A 92 -8.40 -4.69 18.69
CA ILE A 92 -7.48 -4.22 17.65
C ILE A 92 -7.76 -4.82 16.26
N ASN A 93 -8.86 -5.57 16.09
CA ASN A 93 -9.13 -6.32 14.86
C ASN A 93 -9.72 -5.44 13.74
N ASN A 94 -8.92 -4.51 13.27
CA ASN A 94 -9.26 -3.62 12.17
C ASN A 94 -8.01 -3.16 11.42
N GLY A 95 -8.22 -2.62 10.23
CA GLY A 95 -7.14 -2.20 9.34
C GLY A 95 -7.67 -1.91 7.94
N VAL A 96 -6.74 -1.61 7.06
CA VAL A 96 -7.02 -1.25 5.67
C VAL A 96 -5.99 -1.83 4.72
N ARG A 97 -6.41 -2.08 3.49
CA ARG A 97 -5.53 -2.31 2.36
C ARG A 97 -5.41 -1.03 1.55
N ILE A 98 -4.19 -0.62 1.21
CA ILE A 98 -3.89 0.58 0.42
C ILE A 98 -3.05 0.18 -0.78
N SER A 99 -3.41 0.64 -1.97
CA SER A 99 -2.61 0.51 -3.18
C SER A 99 -2.35 1.88 -3.82
N GLY A 100 -1.16 2.11 -4.37
CA GLY A 100 -0.76 3.42 -4.89
C GLY A 100 0.47 3.33 -5.78
N ARG A 101 0.87 4.44 -6.41
CA ARG A 101 2.07 4.44 -7.28
C ARG A 101 3.35 4.27 -6.44
N GLY A 102 4.30 3.48 -6.94
CA GLY A 102 5.53 3.06 -6.26
C GLY A 102 6.43 2.24 -7.22
N PRO A 103 7.57 1.71 -6.76
CA PRO A 103 8.36 0.78 -7.56
C PRO A 103 7.55 -0.49 -7.87
N THR A 104 7.84 -1.11 -9.00
CA THR A 104 7.08 -2.21 -9.64
C THR A 104 6.56 -3.29 -8.68
N TYR A 105 5.24 -3.46 -8.60
CA TYR A 105 4.57 -4.61 -7.96
C TYR A 105 4.71 -5.84 -8.86
N ARG A 106 5.29 -6.94 -8.38
CA ARG A 106 5.31 -8.23 -9.08
C ARG A 106 4.44 -9.25 -8.33
N GLY A 107 3.14 -8.98 -8.24
CA GLY A 107 2.16 -9.92 -7.68
C GLY A 107 1.12 -10.35 -8.73
N PRO A 108 0.58 -11.58 -8.64
CA PRO A 108 -0.37 -12.10 -9.61
C PRO A 108 -1.67 -11.28 -9.62
N SER A 109 -2.12 -11.03 -10.84
CA SER A 109 -3.31 -10.27 -11.23
C SER A 109 -4.57 -10.69 -10.46
N ALA A 110 -4.88 -9.96 -9.37
CA ALA A 110 -6.19 -10.04 -8.72
C ALA A 110 -6.62 -8.65 -8.21
N PHE A 111 -6.45 -7.61 -9.03
CA PHE A 111 -7.06 -6.30 -8.79
C PHE A 111 -8.32 -6.15 -9.64
N THR A 112 -9.42 -6.74 -9.17
CA THR A 112 -10.75 -6.34 -9.62
C THR A 112 -11.31 -5.36 -8.59
N HIS A 113 -11.13 -4.06 -8.85
CA HIS A 113 -11.92 -3.04 -8.14
C HIS A 113 -13.41 -3.33 -8.43
N PRO A 114 -14.35 -3.17 -7.46
CA PRO A 114 -15.76 -3.48 -7.67
C PRO A 114 -16.42 -2.69 -8.81
N ALA A 115 -15.85 -1.54 -9.19
CA ALA A 115 -16.25 -0.74 -10.34
C ALA A 115 -15.79 -1.34 -11.69
N CYS A 116 -14.74 -2.17 -11.71
CA CYS A 116 -14.11 -2.68 -12.93
C CYS A 116 -14.67 -4.02 -13.42
N GLY A 117 -15.75 -4.51 -12.81
CA GLY A 117 -16.43 -5.75 -13.18
C GLY A 117 -17.93 -5.59 -13.48
N LYS A 118 -18.48 -4.36 -13.46
CA LYS A 118 -19.89 -4.13 -13.77
C LYS A 118 -20.05 -3.88 -15.26
N SER A 119 -20.67 -4.82 -15.97
CA SER A 119 -21.20 -4.57 -17.32
C SER A 119 -22.35 -3.56 -17.23
N PRO A 120 -22.41 -2.53 -18.09
CA PRO A 120 -23.50 -1.55 -18.08
C PRO A 120 -24.76 -2.17 -18.70
N HIS A 121 -25.40 -3.06 -17.94
CA HIS A 121 -26.71 -3.59 -18.26
C HIS A 121 -27.72 -3.22 -17.18
N SER A 122 -27.96 -1.92 -17.02
CA SER A 122 -29.25 -1.39 -16.57
C SER A 122 -29.24 0.14 -16.62
N ARG A 123 -30.15 0.68 -17.43
CA ARG A 123 -30.74 2.03 -17.52
C ARG A 123 -30.19 3.17 -16.63
N ARG A 124 -29.87 4.29 -17.30
CA ARG A 124 -29.67 5.68 -16.82
C ARG A 124 -28.42 5.93 -15.95
N HIS A 125 -27.25 5.98 -16.60
CA HIS A 125 -26.09 6.67 -16.05
C HIS A 125 -25.55 7.69 -17.06
N ASN A 126 -25.13 8.84 -16.56
CA ASN A 126 -24.62 9.98 -17.32
C ASN A 126 -23.25 9.60 -17.94
N TRP A 127 -22.98 10.00 -19.19
CA TRP A 127 -21.73 9.71 -19.90
C TRP A 127 -20.48 10.16 -19.13
N ASN A 128 -20.58 11.22 -18.33
CA ASN A 128 -19.49 11.71 -17.47
C ASN A 128 -19.17 10.75 -16.30
N GLU A 129 -20.17 10.03 -15.78
CA GLU A 129 -19.99 9.06 -14.68
C GLU A 129 -19.30 7.77 -15.17
N TYR A 130 -19.58 7.38 -16.41
CA TYR A 130 -18.96 6.23 -17.07
C TYR A 130 -17.48 6.47 -17.40
N THR A 131 -17.13 7.67 -17.88
CA THR A 131 -15.73 8.04 -18.15
C THR A 131 -14.92 8.13 -16.86
N GLU A 132 -15.51 8.60 -15.76
CA GLU A 132 -14.87 8.58 -14.44
C GLU A 132 -14.63 7.15 -13.94
N GLN A 133 -15.61 6.23 -14.05
CA GLN A 133 -15.43 4.82 -13.68
C GLN A 133 -14.36 4.11 -14.52
N LEU A 134 -14.33 4.34 -15.84
CA LEU A 134 -13.28 3.78 -16.70
C LEU A 134 -11.91 4.37 -16.36
N ALA A 135 -11.83 5.67 -16.07
CA ALA A 135 -10.60 6.32 -15.65
C ALA A 135 -10.12 5.79 -14.29
N GLU A 136 -11.01 5.54 -13.33
CA GLU A 136 -10.69 4.86 -12.06
C GLU A 136 -10.20 3.43 -12.28
N CYS A 137 -10.80 2.70 -13.21
CA CYS A 137 -10.36 1.35 -13.56
C CYS A 137 -8.99 1.33 -14.23
N TRP A 138 -8.74 2.26 -15.13
CA TRP A 138 -7.43 2.42 -15.76
C TRP A 138 -6.37 2.87 -14.75
N ARG A 139 -6.69 3.85 -13.88
CA ARG A 139 -5.82 4.29 -12.78
C ARG A 139 -5.53 3.17 -11.78
N SER A 140 -6.52 2.34 -11.45
CA SER A 140 -6.38 1.20 -10.54
C SER A 140 -5.59 0.05 -11.16
N ARG A 141 -5.76 -0.24 -12.46
CA ARG A 141 -4.98 -1.26 -13.18
C ARG A 141 -3.53 -0.83 -13.35
N ILE A 142 -3.25 0.44 -13.68
CA ILE A 142 -1.88 0.96 -13.76
C ILE A 142 -1.23 1.05 -12.38
N ALA A 143 -1.96 1.48 -11.34
CA ALA A 143 -1.44 1.47 -9.98
C ALA A 143 -1.10 0.05 -9.49
N GLY A 144 -1.84 -0.98 -9.93
CA GLY A 144 -1.52 -2.39 -9.62
C GLY A 144 -0.33 -2.96 -10.39
N LEU A 145 0.06 -2.36 -11.53
CA LEU A 145 1.18 -2.82 -12.35
C LEU A 145 2.52 -2.15 -11.96
N LEU A 146 2.48 -0.99 -11.28
CA LEU A 146 3.66 -0.16 -10.97
C LEU A 146 3.49 0.52 -9.60
N GLY A 147 3.21 -0.24 -8.52
CA GLY A 147 2.74 0.38 -7.28
C GLY A 147 3.03 -0.33 -5.97
N PHE A 148 2.95 0.42 -4.88
CA PHE A 148 2.86 -0.15 -3.54
C PHE A 148 1.50 -0.83 -3.34
N CYS A 149 1.49 -1.98 -2.68
CA CYS A 149 0.28 -2.57 -2.10
C CYS A 149 0.62 -3.04 -0.69
N ILE A 150 -0.03 -2.45 0.31
CA ILE A 150 0.19 -2.80 1.71
C ILE A 150 -1.13 -3.04 2.44
N LYS A 151 -1.05 -3.85 3.49
CA LYS A 151 -2.05 -3.98 4.54
C LYS A 151 -1.50 -3.26 5.77
N MET A 152 -2.30 -2.41 6.38
CA MET A 152 -1.97 -1.74 7.65
C MET A 152 -3.00 -2.16 8.70
N PHE A 153 -2.53 -2.77 9.79
CA PHE A 153 -3.38 -3.31 10.84
C PHE A 153 -3.34 -2.49 12.12
N TYR A 154 -4.32 -2.78 12.99
CA TYR A 154 -4.55 -2.15 14.29
C TYR A 154 -4.94 -0.67 14.20
N ILE A 155 -5.58 -0.29 13.11
CA ILE A 155 -6.01 1.09 12.85
C ILE A 155 -7.53 1.13 12.76
N LYS A 156 -8.14 2.15 13.40
CA LYS A 156 -9.48 2.60 13.07
C LYS A 156 -9.37 3.67 11.97
N PRO A 157 -9.60 3.33 10.70
CA PRO A 157 -9.41 4.27 9.61
C PRO A 157 -10.54 5.31 9.59
N VAL A 158 -10.25 6.49 9.04
CA VAL A 158 -11.26 7.54 8.82
C VAL A 158 -12.30 7.12 7.77
N LYS A 159 -11.90 6.27 6.83
CA LYS A 159 -12.74 5.68 5.77
C LYS A 159 -12.14 4.36 5.29
N TYR A 160 -12.98 3.47 4.77
CA TYR A 160 -12.55 2.15 4.28
C TYR A 160 -12.35 2.07 2.76
N LYS A 161 -12.70 3.12 2.02
CA LYS A 161 -12.53 3.21 0.56
C LYS A 161 -12.24 4.63 0.13
N GLY A 162 -11.60 4.78 -1.03
CA GLY A 162 -11.37 6.06 -1.71
C GLY A 162 -9.92 6.54 -1.65
N SER A 163 -9.65 7.66 -2.31
CA SER A 163 -8.29 8.21 -2.43
C SER A 163 -7.72 8.71 -1.10
N ILE A 164 -6.40 8.61 -0.94
CA ILE A 164 -5.65 9.09 0.21
C ILE A 164 -4.30 9.65 -0.27
N LYS A 165 -3.85 10.78 0.27
CA LYS A 165 -2.54 11.37 -0.06
C LYS A 165 -1.48 10.91 0.94
N LYS A 166 -0.22 10.86 0.49
CA LYS A 166 0.95 10.69 1.36
C LYS A 166 0.91 11.70 2.51
N GLY A 167 1.05 11.24 3.74
CA GLY A 167 0.98 12.07 4.95
C GLY A 167 -0.43 12.50 5.38
N GLU A 168 -1.48 12.14 4.63
CA GLU A 168 -2.86 12.40 5.04
C GLU A 168 -3.25 11.49 6.22
N LYS A 169 -4.11 11.99 7.11
CA LYS A 169 -4.64 11.20 8.23
C LYS A 169 -5.38 9.96 7.70
N LEU A 170 -4.81 8.79 7.97
CA LEU A 170 -5.40 7.51 7.64
C LEU A 170 -6.37 7.05 8.73
N GLY A 171 -6.01 7.26 9.99
CA GLY A 171 -6.80 6.77 11.10
C GLY A 171 -6.20 7.03 12.48
N THR A 172 -6.58 6.20 13.43
CA THR A 172 -6.09 6.23 14.81
C THR A 172 -5.67 4.82 15.22
N LEU A 173 -4.53 4.69 15.90
CA LEU A 173 -4.07 3.41 16.41
C LEU A 173 -5.03 2.89 17.49
N LEU A 174 -5.45 1.64 17.35
CA LEU A 174 -6.29 0.93 18.32
C LEU A 174 -5.50 0.58 19.59
N PRO A 175 -6.17 0.24 20.71
CA PRO A 175 -5.47 0.04 21.99
C PRO A 175 -4.76 -1.31 22.05
N LEU A 176 -3.50 -1.37 21.57
CA LEU A 176 -2.69 -2.58 21.63
C LEU A 176 -2.42 -3.01 23.07
N GLN A 177 -2.19 -2.08 24.00
CA GLN A 177 -1.94 -2.40 25.40
C GLN A 177 -3.10 -3.15 26.07
N LYS A 178 -4.33 -2.99 25.55
CA LYS A 178 -5.49 -3.71 26.05
C LYS A 178 -5.50 -5.19 25.65
N VAL A 179 -4.89 -5.52 24.51
CA VAL A 179 -4.85 -6.89 23.96
C VAL A 179 -3.54 -7.58 24.31
N TYR A 180 -2.43 -6.84 24.27
CA TYR A 180 -1.09 -7.31 24.59
C TYR A 180 -0.41 -6.34 25.57
N PRO A 181 -0.71 -6.42 26.87
CA PRO A 181 -0.05 -5.58 27.88
C PRO A 181 1.48 -5.74 27.83
N GLY A 182 2.21 -4.63 27.81
CA GLY A 182 3.67 -4.63 27.77
C GLY A 182 4.29 -4.78 26.37
N ILE A 183 3.47 -4.89 25.32
CA ILE A 183 3.98 -4.82 23.95
C ILE A 183 4.51 -3.42 23.64
N GLN A 184 5.53 -3.29 22.81
CA GLN A 184 5.82 -1.99 22.21
C GLN A 184 4.71 -1.67 21.20
N SER A 185 3.84 -0.71 21.49
CA SER A 185 2.72 -0.37 20.59
C SER A 185 3.21 0.02 19.20
N HIS A 186 2.53 -0.46 18.16
CA HIS A 186 2.95 -0.36 16.77
C HIS A 186 1.78 -0.45 15.79
N VAL A 187 2.00 0.05 14.58
CA VAL A 187 1.23 -0.32 13.38
C VAL A 187 1.93 -1.50 12.73
N HIS A 188 1.21 -2.59 12.49
CA HIS A 188 1.74 -3.70 11.69
C HIS A 188 1.49 -3.45 10.21
N ILE A 189 2.53 -3.53 9.39
CA ILE A 189 2.49 -3.25 7.95
C ILE A 189 3.04 -4.46 7.18
N GLU A 190 2.27 -4.94 6.23
CA GLU A 190 2.61 -6.10 5.39
C GLU A 190 2.43 -5.73 3.92
N ASN A 191 3.42 -6.00 3.08
CA ASN A 191 3.21 -5.93 1.63
C ASN A 191 2.20 -6.99 1.20
N CYS A 192 1.35 -6.69 0.23
CA CYS A 192 0.29 -7.61 -0.20
C CYS A 192 0.80 -8.96 -0.72
N ASP A 193 2.03 -8.99 -1.24
CA ASP A 193 2.76 -10.17 -1.72
C ASP A 193 3.70 -10.79 -0.66
N LEU A 194 3.63 -10.30 0.57
CA LEU A 194 4.43 -10.75 1.73
C LEU A 194 5.93 -10.48 1.60
N THR A 195 6.37 -9.67 0.64
CA THR A 195 7.77 -9.25 0.54
C THR A 195 8.15 -8.28 1.67
N ASP A 196 9.45 -8.12 1.92
CA ASP A 196 9.96 -7.24 2.97
C ASP A 196 9.62 -5.75 2.69
N PRO A 197 8.79 -5.09 3.54
CA PRO A 197 8.47 -3.68 3.38
C PRO A 197 9.56 -2.73 3.93
N THR A 198 10.58 -3.24 4.62
CA THR A 198 11.55 -2.44 5.40
C THR A 198 12.30 -1.41 4.55
N VAL A 199 12.56 -1.73 3.29
CA VAL A 199 13.28 -0.85 2.35
C VAL A 199 12.54 0.45 2.02
N TYR A 200 11.26 0.56 2.40
CA TYR A 200 10.43 1.74 2.12
C TYR A 200 10.20 2.64 3.34
N LEU A 201 10.63 2.22 4.54
CA LEU A 201 10.39 2.93 5.80
C LEU A 201 11.25 4.19 5.95
#